data_AF-A0A2H0S5G3-F1
#
_entry.id   AF-A0A2H0S5G3-F1
#
_cell.length_a   1.000
_cell.length_b   1.000
_cell.length_c   1.000
_cell.angle_alpha   90.00
_cell.angle_beta   90.00
_cell.angle_gamma   90.00
#
_symmetry.space_group_name_H-M   'P 1'
#
loop_
_entity.id
_entity.type
_entity.pdbx_description
1 polymer ?
#
loop_
_entity_poly.entity_id
_entity_poly.type
_entity_poly.pdbx_seq_one_letter_code
_entity_poly.pdbx_strand_id
1 'polypeptide(L)'
;MHKIIPIFVVFFDIVLILLSTMLLLSVVGLSVMAFDAGETAAAWVFFATMCMICIGLLGSALYLGYKNFRRKKYLQSLLGSGLPLIAFGAFQSFLQVLY
;
A
#
# COMPACT_ATOMS: atom_id res chain seq x y z
N MET A 1 16.59 -19.22 -16.28
CA MET A 1 16.06 -18.69 -15.00
C MET A 1 16.25 -17.18 -14.80
N HIS A 2 17.28 -16.53 -15.36
CA HIS A 2 17.55 -15.09 -15.14
C HIS A 2 16.52 -14.07 -15.68
N LYS A 3 15.63 -14.45 -16.60
CA LYS A 3 14.60 -13.55 -17.17
C LYS A 3 13.25 -13.58 -16.43
N ILE A 4 13.05 -14.55 -15.54
CA ILE A 4 11.75 -14.79 -14.89
C ILE A 4 11.56 -13.89 -13.66
N ILE A 5 12.62 -13.73 -12.86
CA ILE A 5 12.61 -12.92 -11.63
C ILE A 5 12.19 -11.46 -11.87
N PRO A 6 12.66 -10.74 -12.91
CA PRO A 6 12.20 -9.38 -13.16
C PRO A 6 10.71 -9.29 -13.52
N ILE A 7 10.14 -10.30 -14.17
CA ILE A 7 8.69 -10.37 -14.46
C ILE A 7 7.90 -10.47 -13.15
N PHE A 8 8.36 -11.28 -12.19
CA PHE A 8 7.75 -11.38 -10.88
C PHE A 8 7.80 -10.06 -10.10
N VAL A 9 8.92 -9.33 -10.15
CA VAL A 9 9.02 -8.02 -9.49
C VAL A 9 7.99 -7.04 -10.07
N VAL A 10 7.90 -6.95 -11.40
CA VAL A 10 6.91 -6.08 -12.06
C VAL A 10 5.48 -6.50 -11.71
N PHE A 11 5.19 -7.80 -11.69
CA PHE A 11 3.89 -8.31 -11.27
C PHE A 11 3.56 -7.93 -9.82
N PHE A 12 4.52 -8.09 -8.89
CA PHE A 12 4.37 -7.69 -7.50
C PHE A 12 4.14 -6.19 -7.34
N ASP A 13 4.85 -5.35 -8.11
CA ASP A 13 4.66 -3.91 -8.09
C ASP A 13 3.26 -3.51 -8.62
N ILE A 14 2.75 -4.19 -9.66
CA ILE A 14 1.37 -4.00 -10.15
C ILE A 14 0.35 -4.37 -9.08
N VAL A 15 0.52 -5.53 -8.43
CA VAL A 15 -0.38 -5.97 -7.35
C VAL A 15 -0.33 -5.00 -6.17
N LEU A 16 0.85 -4.50 -5.81
CA LEU A 16 1.03 -3.48 -4.78
C LEU A 16 0.24 -2.22 -5.13
N ILE A 17 0.42 -1.68 -6.35
CA ILE A 17 -0.30 -0.48 -6.79
C ILE A 17 -1.81 -0.71 -6.72
N LEU A 18 -2.31 -1.84 -7.24
CA LEU A 18 -3.74 -2.16 -7.22
C LEU A 18 -4.31 -2.23 -5.80
N LEU A 19 -3.65 -2.95 -4.88
CA LEU A 19 -4.11 -3.09 -3.51
C LEU A 19 -4.02 -1.77 -2.74
N SER A 20 -2.95 -1.00 -2.91
CA SER A 20 -2.83 0.34 -2.32
C SER A 20 -3.92 1.28 -2.83
N THR A 21 -4.24 1.25 -4.13
CA THR A 21 -5.34 2.04 -4.70
C THR A 21 -6.69 1.61 -4.14
N MET A 22 -6.95 0.30 -4.03
CA MET A 22 -8.19 -0.19 -3.42
C MET A 22 -8.34 0.24 -1.96
N LEU A 23 -7.26 0.19 -1.17
CA LEU A 23 -7.29 0.69 0.20
C LEU A 23 -7.56 2.19 0.27
N LEU A 24 -6.90 2.99 -0.58
CA LEU A 24 -7.12 4.43 -0.64
C LEU A 24 -8.57 4.76 -0.99
N LEU A 25 -9.15 4.02 -1.95
CA LEU A 25 -10.57 4.16 -2.30
C LEU A 25 -11.50 3.80 -1.13
N SER A 26 -11.21 2.73 -0.39
CA SER A 26 -11.97 2.35 0.81
C SER A 26 -11.89 3.42 1.90
N VAL A 27 -10.70 3.95 2.17
CA VAL A 27 -10.46 5.03 3.13
C VAL A 27 -11.20 6.30 2.72
N VAL A 28 -11.17 6.65 1.42
CA VAL A 28 -11.94 7.79 0.88
C VAL A 28 -13.45 7.55 1.01
N GLY A 29 -13.94 6.35 0.70
CA GLY A 29 -15.35 5.99 0.87
C GLY A 29 -15.83 6.13 2.32
N LEU A 30 -15.04 5.59 3.27
CA LEU A 30 -15.30 5.76 4.70
C LEU A 30 -15.25 7.24 5.14
N SER A 31 -14.36 8.04 4.55
CA SER A 31 -14.30 9.48 4.86
C SER A 31 -15.55 10.26 4.42
N VAL A 32 -16.18 9.87 3.30
CA VAL A 32 -17.44 10.48 2.84
C VAL A 32 -18.58 10.11 3.80
N MET A 33 -18.67 8.84 4.20
CA MET A 33 -19.68 8.40 5.17
C MET A 33 -19.51 9.08 6.54
N ALA A 34 -18.26 9.29 6.98
CA ALA A 34 -17.96 10.02 8.21
C ALA A 34 -18.27 11.53 8.10
N PHE A 35 -18.07 12.14 6.93
CA PHE A 35 -18.48 13.53 6.67
C PHE A 35 -19.99 13.70 6.78
N ASP A 36 -20.74 12.80 6.13
CA ASP A 36 -22.21 12.83 6.17
C ASP A 36 -22.76 12.56 7.58
N ALA A 37 -22.03 11.79 8.40
CA ALA A 37 -22.36 11.55 9.80
C ALA A 37 -22.06 12.74 10.75
N GLY A 38 -21.40 13.80 10.26
CA GLY A 38 -21.04 14.97 11.07
C GLY A 38 -19.92 14.70 12.08
N GLU A 39 -19.00 13.79 11.76
CA GLU A 39 -17.92 13.33 12.66
C GLU A 39 -16.91 14.41 13.05
N THR A 40 -16.21 14.14 14.16
CA THR A 40 -15.27 15.08 14.80
C THR A 40 -13.94 15.25 14.04
N ALA A 41 -13.22 16.34 14.33
CA ALA A 41 -11.88 16.61 13.78
C ALA A 41 -10.88 15.45 13.97
N ALA A 42 -11.08 14.60 15.00
CA ALA A 42 -10.26 13.42 15.24
C ALA A 42 -10.38 12.36 14.12
N ALA A 43 -11.58 12.16 13.56
CA ALA A 43 -11.80 11.25 12.44
C ALA A 43 -11.05 11.70 11.19
N TRP A 44 -11.05 13.01 10.90
CA TRP A 44 -10.31 13.59 9.78
C TRP A 44 -8.80 13.42 9.90
N VAL A 45 -8.25 13.63 11.10
CA VAL A 45 -6.83 13.40 11.38
C VAL A 45 -6.48 11.92 11.22
N PHE A 46 -7.35 11.02 11.68
CA PHE A 46 -7.17 9.59 11.47
C PHE A 46 -7.13 9.23 9.97
N PHE A 47 -8.10 9.71 9.17
CA PHE A 47 -8.11 9.48 7.72
C PHE A 47 -6.87 10.04 7.01
N ALA A 48 -6.48 11.28 7.33
CA ALA A 48 -5.29 11.90 6.75
C ALA A 48 -4.01 11.11 7.09
N THR A 49 -3.90 10.62 8.33
CA THR A 49 -2.78 9.79 8.78
C THR A 49 -2.74 8.47 8.01
N MET A 50 -3.89 7.82 7.81
CA MET A 50 -3.96 6.57 7.06
C MET A 50 -3.59 6.75 5.58
N CYS A 51 -4.06 7.82 4.94
CA CYS A 51 -3.65 8.17 3.58
C CYS A 51 -2.13 8.40 3.48
N MET A 52 -1.54 9.13 4.43
CA MET A 52 -0.09 9.39 4.46
C MET A 52 0.73 8.10 4.63
N ILE A 53 0.28 7.18 5.50
CA ILE A 53 0.93 5.87 5.68
C ILE A 53 0.86 5.06 4.39
N CYS A 54 -0.30 5.01 3.73
CA CYS A 54 -0.48 4.28 2.48
C CYS A 54 0.43 4.83 1.37
N ILE A 55 0.46 6.15 1.20
CA ILE A 55 1.32 6.80 0.19
C ILE A 55 2.81 6.58 0.53
N GLY A 56 3.19 6.68 1.80
CA GLY A 56 4.57 6.46 2.24
C GLY A 56 5.04 5.02 2.02
N LEU A 57 4.18 4.03 2.33
CA LEU A 57 4.46 2.62 2.06
C LEU A 57 4.58 2.34 0.56
N LEU A 58 3.66 2.87 -0.27
CA LEU A 58 3.72 2.74 -1.72
C LEU A 58 5.01 3.38 -2.29
N GLY A 59 5.31 4.61 -1.88
CA GLY A 59 6.50 5.34 -2.36
C GLY A 59 7.80 4.65 -1.96
N SER A 60 7.89 4.17 -0.72
CA SER A 60 9.07 3.43 -0.24
C SER A 60 9.24 2.09 -0.95
N ALA A 61 8.14 1.36 -1.21
CA ALA A 61 8.14 0.11 -1.96
C ALA A 61 8.67 0.31 -3.38
N LEU A 62 8.12 1.29 -4.12
CA LEU A 62 8.54 1.61 -5.48
C LEU A 62 9.99 2.10 -5.54
N TYR A 63 10.40 2.94 -4.58
CA TYR A 63 11.77 3.44 -4.50
C TYR A 63 12.78 2.31 -4.21
N LEU A 64 12.51 1.47 -3.21
CA LEU A 64 13.36 0.33 -2.86
C LEU A 64 13.36 -0.74 -3.96
N GLY A 65 12.19 -1.02 -4.54
CA GLY A 65 12.01 -1.90 -5.69
C GLY A 65 12.90 -1.48 -6.85
N TYR A 66 12.77 -0.23 -7.29
CA TYR A 66 13.58 0.34 -8.38
C TYR A 66 15.09 0.37 -8.07
N LYS A 67 15.48 0.84 -6.88
CA LYS A 67 16.89 0.92 -6.45
C LYS A 67 17.56 -0.45 -6.42
N ASN A 68 16.87 -1.46 -5.89
CA ASN A 68 17.39 -2.82 -5.77
C ASN A 68 17.39 -3.56 -7.12
N PHE A 69 16.39 -3.31 -7.97
CA PHE A 69 16.33 -3.82 -9.33
C PHE A 69 17.51 -3.34 -10.17
N ARG A 70 17.84 -2.03 -10.10
CA ARG A 70 18.99 -1.44 -10.80
C ARG A 70 20.33 -2.05 -10.38
N ARG A 71 20.43 -2.50 -9.12
CA ARG A 71 21.62 -3.17 -8.56
C ARG A 71 21.65 -4.68 -8.82
N LYS A 72 20.72 -5.22 -9.63
CA LYS A 72 20.53 -6.66 -9.90
C LYS A 72 20.27 -7.49 -8.63
N LYS A 73 19.83 -6.86 -7.54
CA LYS A 73 19.49 -7.52 -6.28
C LYS A 73 18.01 -7.88 -6.25
N TYR A 74 17.61 -8.75 -7.17
CA TYR A 74 16.19 -9.04 -7.41
C TYR A 74 15.45 -9.61 -6.19
N LEU A 75 16.10 -10.45 -5.37
CA LEU A 75 15.50 -10.98 -4.15
C LEU A 75 15.18 -9.87 -3.13
N GLN A 76 16.06 -8.88 -3.00
CA GLN A 76 15.85 -7.72 -2.11
C GLN A 76 14.83 -6.73 -2.67
N SER A 77 14.70 -6.66 -4.00
CA SER A 77 13.63 -5.92 -4.66
C SER A 77 12.27 -6.57 -4.36
N LEU A 78 12.20 -7.90 -4.47
CA LEU A 78 10.98 -8.69 -4.18
C LEU A 78 10.54 -8.57 -2.72
N LEU A 79 11.48 -8.61 -1.77
CA LEU A 79 11.18 -8.37 -0.36
C LEU A 79 10.79 -6.90 -0.08
N GLY A 80 11.41 -5.96 -0.79
CA GLY A 80 11.08 -4.53 -0.70
C GLY A 80 9.66 -4.20 -1.17
N SER A 81 9.18 -4.88 -2.20
CA SER A 81 7.79 -4.76 -2.69
C SER A 81 6.81 -5.62 -1.87
N GLY A 82 7.25 -6.77 -1.36
CA GLY A 82 6.42 -7.72 -0.62
C GLY A 82 6.07 -7.32 0.82
N LEU A 83 6.99 -6.68 1.56
CA LEU A 83 6.75 -6.21 2.93
C LEU A 83 5.57 -5.22 3.01
N PRO A 84 5.51 -4.19 2.14
CA PRO A 84 4.39 -3.26 2.08
C PRO A 84 3.07 -3.96 1.74
N LEU A 85 3.07 -4.95 0.85
CA LEU A 85 1.88 -5.76 0.54
C LEU A 85 1.31 -6.48 1.77
N ILE A 86 2.19 -7.07 2.60
CA ILE A 86 1.77 -7.74 3.84
C ILE A 86 1.18 -6.70 4.82
N ALA A 87 1.83 -5.54 4.95
CA ALA A 87 1.33 -4.46 5.79
C ALA A 87 -0.05 -3.95 5.33
N PHE A 88 -0.24 -3.78 4.02
CA PHE A 88 -1.53 -3.41 3.43
C PHE A 88 -2.60 -4.49 3.67
N GLY A 89 -2.29 -5.77 3.46
CA GLY A 89 -3.21 -6.87 3.74
C GLY A 89 -3.64 -6.92 5.21
N ALA A 90 -2.70 -6.80 6.14
CA ALA A 90 -3.00 -6.75 7.57
C ALA A 90 -3.85 -5.53 7.95
N PHE A 91 -3.55 -4.37 7.36
CA PHE A 91 -4.30 -3.14 7.59
C PHE A 91 -5.74 -3.22 7.05
N GLN A 92 -5.94 -3.80 5.88
CA GLN A 92 -7.28 -4.00 5.33
C GLN A 92 -8.11 -4.97 6.18
N SER A 93 -7.52 -6.08 6.65
CA SER A 93 -8.18 -6.99 7.58
C SER A 93 -8.57 -6.30 8.88
N PHE A 94 -7.71 -5.41 9.40
CA PHE A 94 -8.01 -4.62 10.59
C PHE A 94 -9.21 -3.68 10.39
N LEU A 95 -9.28 -2.99 9.25
CA LEU A 95 -10.42 -2.13 8.92
C LEU A 95 -11.74 -2.94 8.78
N GLN A 96 -11.70 -4.14 8.21
CA GLN A 96 -12.86 -5.03 8.09
C GLN A 96 -13.34 -5.62 9.42
N VAL A 97 -12.50 -5.67 10.45
CA VAL A 97 -12.93 -6.11 11.79
C VAL A 97 -13.61 -4.97 12.55
N LEU A 98 -13.25 -3.72 12.24
CA LEU A 98 -13.79 -2.54 12.90
C LEU A 98 -15.15 -2.09 12.35
N TYR A 99 -15.49 -2.46 11.11
CA TYR A 99 -16.70 -2.05 10.40
C TYR A 99 -17.35 -3.25 9.72
#